data_AF-A0A535BQG5-F1
#
_entry.id   AF-A0A535BQG5-F1
#
_cell.length_a   1.000
_cell.length_b   1.000
_cell.length_c   1.000
_cell.angle_alpha   90.00
_cell.angle_beta   90.00
_cell.angle_gamma   90.00
#
_symmetry.space_group_name_H-M   'P 1'
#
loop_
_entity.id
_entity.type
_entity.pdbx_description
1 polymer ?
#
loop_
_entity_poly.entity_id
_entity_poly.type
_entity_poly.pdbx_seq_one_letter_code
_entity_poly.pdbx_strand_id
1 'polypeptide(L)'
;MSDALGHVLRHNAWANKALLEFCAALDPAALALKAAGTYGTLHGTLQHIVAGEQFYIRILTGKLLGAHIREMEERRALGDLADLAALTGARAIEIAASDDGDRPVDVYGHASTVGVV
;
A
#
# COMPACT_ATOMS: atom_id res chain seq x y z
N MET A 1 -21.16 13.86 -2.08
CA MET A 1 -20.33 13.79 -3.31
C MET A 1 -19.07 13.02 -2.93
N SER A 2 -18.63 12.01 -3.70
CA SER A 2 -17.26 11.54 -3.49
C SER A 2 -16.34 12.64 -3.99
N ASP A 3 -15.49 13.17 -3.13
CA ASP A 3 -14.37 13.99 -3.58
C ASP A 3 -13.41 13.19 -4.49
N ALA A 4 -12.54 13.92 -5.18
CA ALA A 4 -11.58 13.34 -6.12
C ALA A 4 -10.62 12.35 -5.43
N LEU A 5 -10.26 12.59 -4.18
CA LEU A 5 -9.36 11.73 -3.40
C LEU A 5 -10.00 10.35 -3.16
N GLY A 6 -11.25 10.31 -2.70
CA GLY A 6 -11.99 9.07 -2.51
C GLY A 6 -12.17 8.27 -3.81
N HIS A 7 -12.26 8.93 -4.96
CA HIS A 7 -12.29 8.23 -6.26
C HIS A 7 -10.94 7.58 -6.58
N VAL A 8 -9.83 8.31 -6.43
CA VAL A 8 -8.47 7.80 -6.67
C VAL A 8 -8.14 6.64 -5.73
N LEU A 9 -8.50 6.72 -4.45
CA LEU A 9 -8.25 5.64 -3.49
C LEU A 9 -9.07 4.39 -3.77
N ARG A 10 -10.33 4.53 -4.23
CA ARG A 10 -11.10 3.36 -4.71
C ARG A 10 -10.49 2.73 -5.96
N HIS A 11 -9.95 3.55 -6.87
CA HIS A 11 -9.22 3.04 -8.02
C HIS A 11 -7.93 2.31 -7.59
N ASN A 12 -7.17 2.86 -6.64
CA ASN A 12 -5.97 2.23 -6.10
C ASN A 12 -6.28 0.86 -5.48
N ALA A 13 -7.32 0.79 -4.64
CA ALA A 13 -7.76 -0.47 -4.02
C ALA A 13 -8.16 -1.53 -5.06
N TRP A 14 -8.88 -1.12 -6.11
CA TRP A 14 -9.19 -1.99 -7.25
C TRP A 14 -7.93 -2.44 -8.00
N ALA A 15 -7.00 -1.52 -8.29
CA ALA A 15 -5.80 -1.79 -9.05
C ALA A 15 -4.86 -2.75 -8.31
N ASN A 16 -4.64 -2.54 -7.02
CA ASN A 16 -3.84 -3.43 -6.17
C ASN A 16 -4.43 -4.84 -6.15
N LYS A 17 -5.75 -4.95 -5.94
CA LYS A 17 -6.45 -6.24 -5.98
C LYS A 17 -6.28 -6.94 -7.34
N ALA A 18 -6.60 -6.24 -8.43
CA ALA A 18 -6.54 -6.81 -9.78
C ALA A 18 -5.11 -7.25 -10.15
N LEU A 19 -4.10 -6.45 -9.78
CA LEU A 19 -2.69 -6.77 -10.02
C LEU A 19 -2.25 -8.01 -9.23
N LEU A 20 -2.58 -8.09 -7.94
CA LEU A 20 -2.23 -9.24 -7.10
C LEU A 20 -2.93 -10.52 -7.56
N GLU A 21 -4.22 -10.45 -7.91
CA GLU A 21 -4.98 -11.57 -8.46
C GLU A 21 -4.37 -12.07 -9.78
N PHE A 22 -4.02 -11.15 -10.68
CA PHE A 22 -3.36 -11.49 -11.93
C PHE A 22 -2.00 -12.18 -11.69
N CYS A 23 -1.15 -11.60 -10.84
CA CYS A 23 0.17 -12.15 -10.55
C CYS A 23 0.11 -13.49 -9.80
N ALA A 24 -0.92 -13.73 -8.99
CA ALA A 24 -1.12 -15.01 -8.31
C ALA A 24 -1.47 -16.16 -9.27
N ALA A 25 -2.01 -15.85 -10.45
CA ALA A 25 -2.32 -16.82 -11.49
C ALA A 25 -1.15 -17.11 -12.46
N LEU A 26 -0.02 -16.41 -12.33
CA LEU A 26 1.18 -16.66 -13.14
C LEU A 26 1.92 -17.92 -12.69
N ASP A 27 2.80 -18.42 -13.56
CA ASP A 27 3.82 -19.38 -13.15
C ASP A 27 4.63 -18.80 -11.96
N PRO A 28 4.78 -19.51 -10.83
CA PRO A 28 5.57 -19.05 -9.69
C PRO A 28 6.99 -18.58 -10.04
N ALA A 29 7.60 -19.12 -11.10
CA ALA A 29 8.91 -18.69 -11.59
C ALA A 29 8.90 -17.25 -12.13
N ALA A 30 7.77 -16.78 -12.69
CA ALA A 30 7.62 -15.42 -13.19
C ALA A 30 7.74 -14.38 -12.07
N LEU A 31 7.37 -14.74 -10.83
CA LEU A 31 7.48 -13.85 -9.67
C LEU A 31 8.93 -13.48 -9.31
N ALA A 32 9.92 -14.22 -9.82
CA ALA A 32 11.34 -13.95 -9.63
C ALA A 32 11.95 -13.08 -10.75
N LEU A 33 11.20 -12.80 -11.83
CA LEU A 33 11.66 -11.93 -12.92
C LEU A 33 11.91 -10.51 -12.41
N LYS A 34 12.87 -9.83 -13.06
CA LYS A 34 13.32 -8.48 -12.70
C LYS A 34 13.17 -7.54 -13.87
N ALA A 35 12.90 -6.27 -13.58
CA ALA A 35 12.94 -5.19 -14.57
C ALA A 35 13.66 -3.98 -13.98
N ALA A 36 14.31 -3.18 -14.84
CA ALA A 36 14.96 -1.94 -14.39
C ALA A 36 13.92 -0.98 -13.79
N GLY A 37 14.28 -0.31 -12.70
CA GLY A 37 13.38 0.61 -12.00
C GLY A 37 12.33 -0.05 -11.10
N THR A 38 12.47 -1.34 -10.81
CA THR A 38 11.57 -2.07 -9.88
C THR A 38 12.27 -2.43 -8.57
N TYR A 39 11.51 -2.88 -7.57
CA TYR A 39 12.03 -3.31 -6.27
C TYR A 39 12.57 -4.74 -6.34
N GLY A 40 13.58 -4.93 -7.18
CA GLY A 40 14.23 -6.21 -7.41
C GLY A 40 13.40 -7.12 -8.32
N THR A 41 12.54 -7.95 -7.74
CA THR A 41 11.70 -8.90 -8.49
C THR A 41 10.27 -8.39 -8.64
N LEU A 42 9.48 -9.02 -9.51
CA LEU A 42 8.05 -8.79 -9.59
C LEU A 42 7.40 -8.95 -8.20
N HIS A 43 7.71 -10.03 -7.48
CA HIS A 43 7.21 -10.21 -6.11
C HIS A 43 7.67 -9.13 -5.15
N GLY A 44 8.96 -8.75 -5.19
CA GLY A 44 9.49 -7.66 -4.36
C GLY A 44 8.76 -6.34 -4.62
N THR A 45 8.39 -6.08 -5.87
CA THR A 45 7.61 -4.90 -6.26
C THR A 45 6.16 -4.95 -5.77
N LEU A 46 5.50 -6.11 -5.86
CA LEU A 46 4.17 -6.29 -5.29
C LEU A 46 4.18 -6.09 -3.76
N GLN A 47 5.18 -6.66 -3.08
CA GLN A 47 5.36 -6.48 -1.65
C GLN A 47 5.63 -5.02 -1.29
N HIS A 48 6.42 -4.31 -2.11
CA HIS A 48 6.69 -2.89 -1.92
C HIS A 48 5.45 -2.01 -2.02
N ILE A 49 4.59 -2.27 -3.02
CA ILE A 49 3.34 -1.53 -3.19
C ILE A 49 2.46 -1.66 -1.93
N VAL A 50 2.29 -2.88 -1.41
CA VAL A 50 1.46 -3.13 -0.23
C VAL A 50 2.11 -2.59 1.05
N ALA A 51 3.43 -2.71 1.20
CA ALA A 51 4.18 -2.15 2.32
C ALA A 51 4.09 -0.61 2.36
N GLY A 52 4.18 0.05 1.20
CA GLY A 52 3.99 1.48 1.06
C GLY A 52 2.61 1.94 1.53
N GLU A 53 1.54 1.25 1.09
CA GLU A 53 0.18 1.58 1.54
C GLU A 53 0.03 1.37 3.06
N GLN A 54 0.52 0.25 3.62
CA GLN A 54 0.53 0.00 5.06
C GLN A 54 1.27 1.11 5.83
N PHE A 55 2.40 1.56 5.29
CA PHE A 55 3.20 2.64 5.87
C PHE A 55 2.44 3.97 5.90
N TYR A 56 1.78 4.37 4.80
CA TYR A 56 0.97 5.58 4.77
C TYR A 56 -0.21 5.50 5.74
N ILE A 57 -0.90 4.36 5.82
CA ILE A 57 -1.96 4.17 6.82
C ILE A 57 -1.43 4.33 8.24
N ARG A 58 -0.26 3.74 8.54
CA ARG A 58 0.38 3.87 9.85
C ARG A 58 0.66 5.32 10.20
N ILE A 59 1.21 6.08 9.26
CA ILE A 59 1.55 7.49 9.47
C ILE A 59 0.29 8.34 9.64
N LEU A 60 -0.73 8.14 8.79
CA LEU A 60 -1.96 8.94 8.83
C LEU A 60 -2.79 8.70 10.10
N THR A 61 -2.73 7.49 10.65
CA THR A 61 -3.59 7.06 11.76
C THR A 61 -2.87 6.80 13.08
N GLY A 62 -1.54 6.75 13.07
CA GLY A 62 -0.72 6.27 14.19
C GLY A 62 -0.84 4.77 14.47
N LYS A 63 -1.57 4.01 13.65
CA LYS A 63 -1.85 2.58 13.87
C LYS A 63 -1.34 1.73 12.73
N LEU A 64 -0.53 0.72 13.06
CA LEU A 64 -0.17 -0.33 12.13
C LEU A 64 -1.37 -1.27 11.93
N LEU A 65 -1.80 -1.47 10.69
CA LEU A 65 -2.81 -2.48 10.35
C LEU A 65 -2.15 -3.75 9.85
N GLY A 66 -2.57 -4.90 10.39
CA GLY A 66 -1.97 -6.20 10.09
C GLY A 66 -0.53 -6.34 10.61
N ALA A 67 0.13 -7.42 10.20
CA ALA A 67 1.54 -7.63 10.53
C ALA A 67 2.42 -6.76 9.63
N HIS A 68 3.38 -6.05 10.24
CA HIS A 68 4.33 -5.17 9.54
C HIS A 68 5.04 -5.94 8.43
N ILE A 69 5.09 -5.38 7.22
CA ILE A 69 5.92 -5.94 6.15
C ILE A 69 7.36 -5.47 6.38
N ARG A 70 8.28 -6.42 6.57
CA ARG A 70 9.72 -6.14 6.66
C ARG A 70 10.37 -6.49 5.33
N GLU A 71 10.23 -5.60 4.35
CA GLU A 71 10.51 -5.89 2.92
C GLU A 71 11.89 -6.51 2.64
N MET A 72 12.90 -6.11 3.41
CA MET A 72 14.29 -6.56 3.22
C MET A 72 14.60 -7.88 3.96
N GLU A 73 13.71 -8.34 4.82
CA GLU A 73 13.94 -9.47 5.73
C GLU A 73 13.07 -10.69 5.41
N GLU A 74 11.91 -10.49 4.78
CA GLU A 74 10.96 -11.56 4.52
C GLU A 74 10.28 -11.46 3.16
N ARG A 75 9.86 -12.63 2.66
CA ARG A 75 9.00 -12.77 1.49
C ARG A 75 7.63 -13.26 1.94
N ARG A 76 6.59 -12.42 1.81
CA ARG A 76 5.22 -12.77 2.20
C ARG A 76 4.48 -13.51 1.08
N ALA A 77 3.51 -14.36 1.45
CA ALA A 77 2.67 -15.01 0.46
C ALA A 77 1.80 -13.97 -0.26
N LEU A 78 1.50 -14.18 -1.54
CA LEU A 78 0.65 -13.25 -2.31
C LEU A 78 -0.76 -13.11 -1.71
N GLY A 79 -1.29 -14.16 -1.08
CA GLY A 79 -2.55 -14.11 -0.34
C GLY A 79 -2.50 -13.14 0.84
N ASP A 80 -1.44 -13.20 1.66
CA ASP A 80 -1.24 -12.26 2.77
C ASP A 80 -1.12 -10.81 2.30
N LEU A 81 -0.47 -10.60 1.14
CA LEU A 81 -0.35 -9.28 0.52
C LEU A 81 -1.71 -8.78 0.03
N ALA A 82 -2.54 -9.67 -0.55
CA ALA A 82 -3.89 -9.32 -1.01
C ALA A 82 -4.83 -8.97 0.16
N ASP A 83 -4.79 -9.74 1.25
CA ASP A 83 -5.58 -9.48 2.45
C ASP A 83 -5.18 -8.14 3.08
N LEU A 84 -3.87 -7.88 3.17
CA LEU A 84 -3.38 -6.62 3.72
C LEU A 84 -3.76 -5.44 2.81
N ALA A 85 -3.58 -5.55 1.49
CA ALA A 85 -3.96 -4.51 0.54
C ALA A 85 -5.47 -4.19 0.58
N ALA A 86 -6.32 -5.21 0.76
CA ALA A 86 -7.75 -5.00 0.94
C ALA A 86 -8.05 -4.24 2.24
N LEU A 87 -7.39 -4.61 3.33
CA LEU A 87 -7.53 -3.96 4.64
C LEU A 87 -7.07 -2.49 4.60
N THR A 88 -5.88 -2.22 4.06
CA THR A 88 -5.30 -0.87 3.99
C THR A 88 -6.03 0.01 3.00
N GLY A 89 -6.43 -0.52 1.84
CA GLY A 89 -7.23 0.20 0.85
C GLY A 89 -8.61 0.60 1.40
N ALA A 90 -9.31 -0.29 2.10
CA ALA A 90 -10.57 0.04 2.78
C ALA A 90 -10.36 1.16 3.82
N ARG A 91 -9.29 1.06 4.62
CA ARG A 91 -8.97 2.09 5.61
C ARG A 91 -8.62 3.43 4.96
N ALA A 92 -7.92 3.45 3.83
CA ALA A 92 -7.59 4.67 3.10
C ALA A 92 -8.85 5.42 2.66
N ILE A 93 -9.84 4.67 2.14
CA ILE A 93 -11.12 5.22 1.69
C ILE A 93 -11.89 5.82 2.88
N GLU A 94 -11.89 5.15 4.04
CA GLU A 94 -12.51 5.67 5.27
C GLU A 94 -11.84 6.95 5.76
N ILE A 95 -10.50 7.00 5.77
CA ILE A 95 -9.75 8.19 6.19
C ILE A 95 -10.13 9.37 5.30
N ALA A 96 -10.06 9.19 3.98
CA ALA A 96 -10.35 10.26 3.02
C ALA A 96 -11.77 10.84 3.18
N ALA A 97 -12.75 10.03 3.58
CA ALA A 97 -14.13 10.49 3.76
C ALA A 97 -14.30 11.48 4.93
N SER A 98 -13.33 11.57 5.84
CA SER A 98 -13.40 12.42 7.03
C SER A 98 -12.08 13.15 7.33
N ASP A 99 -11.17 13.23 6.36
CA ASP A 99 -9.84 13.82 6.60
C ASP A 99 -9.91 15.34 6.69
N ASP A 100 -9.06 15.90 7.54
CA ASP A 100 -8.78 17.32 7.61
C ASP A 100 -7.46 17.57 6.88
N GLY A 101 -7.55 18.16 5.68
CA GLY A 101 -6.38 18.36 4.82
C GLY A 101 -5.33 19.33 5.39
N ASP A 102 -5.69 20.12 6.41
CA ASP A 102 -4.78 21.02 7.10
C ASP A 102 -4.12 20.37 8.33
N ARG A 103 -4.53 19.15 8.69
CA ARG A 103 -3.99 18.44 9.85
C ARG A 103 -2.53 18.06 9.60
N PRO A 104 -1.58 18.48 10.45
CA PRO A 104 -0.20 18.07 10.33
C PRO A 104 -0.06 16.58 10.63
N VAL A 105 0.77 15.91 9.83
CA VAL A 105 1.15 14.52 9.98
C VAL A 105 2.62 14.49 10.37
N ASP A 106 2.93 13.85 11.49
CA ASP A 106 4.32 13.64 11.92
C ASP A 106 4.91 12.43 11.21
N VAL A 107 5.98 12.67 10.46
CA VAL A 107 6.77 11.63 9.81
C VAL A 107 8.19 11.72 10.35
N TYR A 108 8.55 10.77 11.22
CA TYR A 108 9.89 10.69 11.82
C TYR A 108 10.33 11.96 12.56
N GLY A 109 9.41 12.62 13.26
CA GLY A 109 9.66 13.87 13.98
C GLY A 109 9.57 15.12 13.11
N HIS A 110 9.14 15.00 11.85
CA HIS A 110 8.87 16.12 10.96
C HIS A 110 7.37 16.27 10.71
N ALA A 111 6.77 17.31 11.29
CA ALA A 111 5.36 17.63 11.08
C ALA A 111 5.17 18.38 9.75
N SER A 112 4.32 17.83 8.88
CA SER A 112 4.00 18.42 7.57
C SER A 112 2.54 18.18 7.21
N THR A 113 1.92 19.11 6.48
CA THR A 113 0.59 18.94 5.88
C THR A 113 0.64 18.35 4.47
N VAL A 114 1.84 18.26 3.87
CA VAL A 114 2.07 17.70 2.51
C VAL A 114 2.93 16.43 2.52
N GLY A 115 3.36 15.96 3.71
CA GLY A 115 4.28 14.85 3.89
C GLY A 115 5.76 15.23 3.71
N VAL A 116 6.63 14.22 3.65
CA VAL A 116 8.04 14.35 3.23
C VAL A 116 8.08 13.97 1.75
N VAL A 117 8.37 14.95 0.88
CA VAL A 117 8.65 14.71 -0.55
C VAL A 117 10.15 14.53 -0.73
#